data_AF-A0A0K1PQE4-F1
#
_entry.id   AF-A0A0K1PQE4-F1
#
_cell.length_a   1.000
_cell.length_b   1.000
_cell.length_c   1.000
_cell.angle_alpha   90.00
_cell.angle_beta   90.00
_cell.angle_gamma   90.00
#
_symmetry.space_group_name_H-M   'P 1'
#
loop_
_entity.id
_entity.type
_entity.pdbx_description
1 polymer ?
#
loop_
_entity_poly.entity_id
_entity_poly.type
_entity_poly.pdbx_seq_one_letter_code
_entity_poly.pdbx_strand_id
1 'polypeptide(L)'
;MSIWIDAPKNSAETYKVLTECAAYMYTITYEDLANSVARVRRDKKRPSAVSLSRPLGFIRDYICRPKGLPWLNALAVNKQTFLPGDSFIPPGARGRKKSPEDEFLWWRGMVLQVYAYPWDQLKL
;
A
#
# COMPACT_ATOMS: atom_id res chain seq x y z
N MET A 1 -19.59 12.56 -0.94
CA MET A 1 -19.70 11.24 -1.58
C MET A 1 -18.57 10.38 -1.04
N SER A 2 -18.82 9.12 -0.66
CA SER A 2 -17.77 8.24 -0.13
C SER A 2 -16.71 7.99 -1.19
N ILE A 3 -15.43 8.22 -0.89
CA ILE A 3 -14.28 8.00 -1.79
C ILE A 3 -14.22 6.56 -2.33
N TRP A 4 -14.93 5.63 -1.69
CA TRP A 4 -14.99 4.22 -2.04
C TRP A 4 -15.99 3.88 -3.15
N ILE A 5 -16.91 4.77 -3.51
CA ILE A 5 -17.96 4.50 -4.52
C ILE A 5 -17.34 4.26 -5.89
N ASP A 6 -16.38 5.10 -6.28
CA ASP A 6 -15.69 5.03 -7.57
C ASP A 6 -14.33 4.29 -7.49
N ALA A 7 -14.01 3.74 -6.33
CA ALA A 7 -12.72 3.09 -6.10
C ALA A 7 -12.64 1.75 -6.83
N PRO A 8 -11.43 1.34 -7.30
CA PRO A 8 -11.22 -0.01 -7.79
C PRO A 8 -11.69 -1.06 -6.78
N LYS A 9 -12.17 -2.20 -7.28
CA LYS A 9 -12.61 -3.31 -6.44
C LYS A 9 -11.52 -3.70 -5.42
N ASN A 10 -11.93 -3.89 -4.16
CA ASN A 10 -11.09 -4.21 -3.00
C ASN A 10 -10.29 -3.04 -2.40
N SER A 11 -10.49 -1.79 -2.84
CA SER A 11 -9.70 -0.66 -2.33
C SER A 11 -9.94 -0.40 -0.84
N ALA A 12 -11.19 -0.47 -0.38
CA ALA A 12 -11.53 -0.26 1.03
C ALA A 12 -10.91 -1.34 1.93
N GLU A 13 -10.99 -2.61 1.51
CA GLU A 13 -10.41 -3.74 2.26
C GLU A 13 -8.88 -3.71 2.22
N THR A 14 -8.29 -3.36 1.07
CA THR A 14 -6.83 -3.20 0.94
C THR A 14 -6.36 -2.08 1.87
N TYR A 15 -7.05 -0.94 1.88
CA TYR A 15 -6.74 0.17 2.78
C TYR A 15 -6.79 -0.28 4.24
N LYS A 16 -7.87 -0.96 4.65
CA LYS A 16 -8.04 -1.48 6.01
C LYS A 16 -6.90 -2.41 6.43
N VAL A 17 -6.52 -3.36 5.56
CA VAL A 17 -5.40 -4.28 5.85
C VAL A 17 -4.10 -3.49 6.02
N LEU A 18 -3.81 -2.53 5.14
CA LEU A 18 -2.56 -1.75 5.21
C LEU A 18 -2.50 -0.84 6.44
N THR A 19 -3.62 -0.26 6.88
CA THR A 19 -3.65 0.52 8.13
C THR A 19 -3.46 -0.36 9.35
N GLU A 20 -3.95 -1.60 9.33
CA GLU A 20 -3.67 -2.59 10.37
C GLU A 20 -2.19 -2.97 10.38
N CYS A 21 -1.59 -3.24 9.22
CA CYS A 21 -0.15 -3.44 9.08
C CYS A 21 0.66 -2.27 9.65
N ALA A 22 0.23 -1.03 9.37
CA ALA A 22 0.86 0.17 9.90
C ALA A 22 0.79 0.24 11.43
N ALA A 23 -0.37 -0.07 12.02
CA ALA A 23 -0.57 -0.07 13.47
C ALA A 23 0.32 -1.09 14.21
N TYR A 24 0.60 -2.24 13.58
CA TYR A 24 1.48 -3.27 14.12
C TYR A 24 2.91 -3.23 13.58
N MET A 25 3.25 -2.17 12.84
CA MET A 25 4.60 -1.91 12.33
C MET A 25 5.23 -3.07 11.51
N TYR A 26 4.44 -3.73 10.67
CA TYR A 26 4.98 -4.76 9.77
C TYR A 26 4.63 -4.53 8.30
N THR A 27 5.49 -5.04 7.41
CA THR A 27 5.25 -5.08 5.96
C THR A 27 4.58 -6.38 5.57
N ILE A 28 3.75 -6.37 4.54
CA ILE A 28 2.97 -7.52 4.07
C ILE A 28 3.36 -7.91 2.65
N THR A 29 3.48 -9.20 2.36
CA THR A 29 3.73 -9.64 0.99
C THR A 29 2.48 -9.44 0.13
N TYR A 30 2.62 -9.28 -1.20
CA TYR A 30 1.45 -9.20 -2.08
C TYR A 30 0.54 -10.43 -2.00
N GLU A 31 1.12 -11.60 -1.75
CA GLU A 31 0.38 -12.84 -1.56
C GLU A 31 -0.45 -12.79 -0.27
N ASP A 32 0.15 -12.40 0.85
CA ASP A 32 -0.51 -12.32 2.15
C ASP A 32 -1.52 -11.18 2.22
N LEU A 33 -1.27 -10.10 1.49
CA LEU A 33 -2.23 -9.01 1.32
C LEU A 33 -3.49 -9.52 0.62
N ALA A 34 -3.35 -10.29 -0.46
CA ALA A 34 -4.49 -10.90 -1.13
C ALA A 34 -5.28 -11.87 -0.21
N ASN A 35 -4.58 -12.66 0.59
CA ASN A 35 -5.22 -13.53 1.59
C ASN A 35 -5.98 -12.73 2.65
N SER A 36 -5.39 -11.64 3.14
CA SER A 36 -5.98 -10.79 4.18
C SER A 36 -7.17 -9.99 3.66
N VAL A 37 -7.09 -9.47 2.43
CA VAL A 37 -8.23 -8.80 1.76
C VAL A 37 -9.42 -9.75 1.59
N ALA A 38 -9.18 -11.01 1.19
CA ALA A 38 -10.25 -12.01 1.10
C ALA A 38 -10.90 -12.27 2.46
N ARG A 39 -10.10 -12.38 3.53
CA ARG A 39 -10.59 -12.54 4.91
C ARG A 39 -11.46 -11.36 5.35
N VAL A 40 -11.03 -10.12 5.08
CA VAL A 40 -11.79 -8.91 5.43
C VAL A 40 -13.13 -8.84 4.70
N ARG A 41 -13.15 -9.18 3.40
CA ARG A 41 -14.36 -9.17 2.57
C ARG A 41 -15.37 -10.27 2.94
N ARG A 42 -14.96 -11.26 3.74
CA ARG A 42 -15.74 -12.46 4.10
C ARG A 42 -16.19 -13.28 2.89
N ASP A 43 -15.51 -13.15 1.76
CA ASP A 43 -15.77 -13.97 0.58
C ASP A 43 -14.73 -15.09 0.48
N LYS A 44 -15.11 -16.20 -0.15
CA LYS A 44 -14.21 -17.35 -0.32
C LYS A 44 -13.25 -17.19 -1.50
N LYS A 45 -13.38 -16.15 -2.33
CA LYS A 45 -12.61 -16.00 -3.57
C LYS A 45 -11.44 -15.03 -3.38
N ARG A 46 -10.26 -15.58 -3.08
CA ARG A 46 -9.01 -14.83 -3.03
C ARG A 46 -8.78 -14.00 -4.31
N PRO A 47 -8.54 -12.68 -4.23
CA PRO A 47 -8.09 -11.90 -5.39
C PRO A 47 -6.69 -12.34 -5.81
N SER A 48 -6.33 -12.22 -7.08
CA SER A 48 -4.94 -12.44 -7.49
C SER A 48 -4.07 -11.31 -6.94
N ALA A 49 -2.83 -11.61 -6.54
CA ALA A 49 -1.89 -10.60 -6.05
C ALA A 49 -1.71 -9.44 -7.04
N VAL A 50 -1.62 -9.75 -8.34
CA VAL A 50 -1.50 -8.76 -9.42
C VAL A 50 -2.72 -7.83 -9.50
N SER A 51 -3.93 -8.32 -9.20
CA SER A 51 -5.15 -7.51 -9.23
C SER A 51 -5.19 -6.41 -8.17
N LEU A 52 -4.36 -6.52 -7.12
CA LEU A 52 -4.25 -5.50 -6.07
C LEU A 52 -3.41 -4.28 -6.48
N SER A 53 -2.73 -4.33 -7.63
CA SER A 53 -1.99 -3.18 -8.18
C SER A 53 -2.86 -1.93 -8.33
N ARG A 54 -4.12 -2.08 -8.80
CA ARG A 54 -5.06 -0.97 -8.96
C ARG A 54 -5.51 -0.38 -7.62
N PRO A 55 -5.98 -1.17 -6.63
CA PRO A 55 -6.22 -0.69 -5.26
C PRO A 55 -5.02 0.03 -4.63
N LEU A 56 -3.81 -0.53 -4.75
CA LEU A 56 -2.59 0.06 -4.19
C LEU A 56 -2.27 1.42 -4.83
N GLY A 57 -2.38 1.50 -6.16
CA GLY A 57 -2.23 2.76 -6.88
C GLY A 57 -3.31 3.78 -6.50
N PHE A 58 -4.56 3.34 -6.36
CA PHE A 58 -5.67 4.19 -5.93
C PHE A 58 -5.43 4.81 -4.54
N ILE A 59 -5.04 3.98 -3.56
CA ILE A 59 -4.71 4.45 -2.22
C ILE A 59 -3.59 5.49 -2.26
N ARG A 60 -2.51 5.23 -3.01
CA ARG A 60 -1.42 6.20 -3.16
C ARG A 60 -1.90 7.51 -3.79
N ASP A 61 -2.54 7.44 -4.95
CA ASP A 61 -2.76 8.59 -5.82
C ASP A 61 -3.98 9.43 -5.44
N TYR A 62 -5.00 8.82 -4.83
CA TYR A 62 -6.26 9.49 -4.52
C TYR A 62 -6.52 9.66 -3.01
N ILE A 63 -5.82 8.89 -2.16
CA ILE A 63 -5.95 9.03 -0.69
C ILE A 63 -4.70 9.71 -0.13
N CYS A 64 -3.53 9.08 -0.28
CA CYS A 64 -2.32 9.54 0.39
C CYS A 64 -1.79 10.84 -0.20
N ARG A 65 -1.50 10.83 -1.51
CA ARG A 65 -0.83 11.94 -2.20
C ARG A 65 -1.59 13.27 -2.13
N PRO A 66 -2.91 13.35 -2.42
CA PRO A 66 -3.62 14.63 -2.41
C PRO A 66 -3.73 15.26 -1.02
N LYS A 67 -3.64 14.43 0.03
CA LYS A 67 -3.73 14.83 1.44
C LYS A 67 -2.36 14.98 2.11
N GLY A 68 -1.25 14.81 1.36
CA GLY A 68 0.10 14.85 1.92
C GLY A 68 0.41 13.74 2.93
N LEU A 69 -0.32 12.63 2.90
CA LEU A 69 -0.15 11.52 3.84
C LEU A 69 1.01 10.61 3.41
N PRO A 70 1.63 9.88 4.35
CA PRO A 70 2.57 8.82 4.02
C PRO A 70 1.93 7.75 3.14
N TRP A 71 2.72 7.15 2.26
CA TRP A 71 2.19 6.26 1.23
C TRP A 71 2.02 4.83 1.75
N LEU A 72 0.80 4.47 2.16
CA LEU A 72 0.46 3.15 2.71
C LEU A 72 0.88 1.98 1.80
N ASN A 73 0.87 2.18 0.48
CA ASN A 73 1.28 1.14 -0.46
C ASN A 73 2.76 0.75 -0.32
N ALA A 74 3.58 1.51 0.43
CA ALA A 74 4.96 1.14 0.78
C ALA A 74 5.07 -0.13 1.63
N LEU A 75 3.99 -0.50 2.32
CA LEU A 75 3.98 -1.70 3.17
C LEU A 75 3.78 -2.99 2.37
N ALA A 76 3.34 -2.91 1.12
CA ALA A 76 3.12 -4.08 0.27
C ALA A 76 4.39 -4.43 -0.52
N VAL A 77 4.99 -5.57 -0.23
CA VAL A 77 6.32 -5.96 -0.73
C VAL A 77 6.32 -7.29 -1.49
N ASN A 78 7.37 -7.49 -2.29
CA ASN A 78 7.69 -8.78 -2.89
C ASN A 78 8.29 -9.72 -1.84
N LYS A 79 7.95 -11.01 -1.91
CA LYS A 79 8.37 -12.04 -0.94
C LYS A 79 9.87 -12.34 -0.97
N GLN A 80 10.51 -12.21 -2.13
CA GLN A 80 11.92 -12.52 -2.33
C GLN A 80 12.81 -11.31 -2.05
N THR A 81 12.45 -10.13 -2.56
CA THR A 81 13.29 -8.93 -2.47
C THR A 81 13.02 -8.08 -1.24
N PHE A 82 11.88 -8.29 -0.57
CA PHE A 82 11.37 -7.43 0.51
C PHE A 82 11.21 -5.95 0.11
N LEU A 83 11.21 -5.67 -1.19
CA LEU A 83 10.99 -4.35 -1.75
C LEU A 83 9.60 -4.29 -2.41
N PRO A 84 8.99 -3.10 -2.45
CA PRO A 84 7.76 -2.92 -3.19
C PRO A 84 8.04 -3.01 -4.70
N GLY A 85 7.07 -3.47 -5.48
CA GLY A 85 7.20 -3.62 -6.92
C GLY A 85 7.20 -2.27 -7.65
N ASP A 86 7.57 -2.31 -8.92
CA ASP A 86 7.71 -1.17 -9.84
C ASP A 86 6.59 -0.12 -9.83
N SER A 87 5.35 -0.54 -9.57
CA SER A 87 4.17 0.33 -9.52
C SER A 87 4.03 1.13 -8.22
N PHE A 88 4.93 0.91 -7.25
CA PHE A 88 5.02 1.63 -5.99
C PHE A 88 5.24 3.12 -6.16
N ILE A 89 6.19 3.47 -7.03
CA ILE A 89 6.55 4.85 -7.34
C ILE A 89 5.59 5.42 -8.38
N PRO A 90 5.01 6.61 -8.18
CA PRO A 90 4.12 7.21 -9.15
C PRO A 90 4.86 7.49 -10.46
N PRO A 91 4.16 7.44 -11.61
CA PRO A 91 4.72 7.83 -12.90
C PRO A 91 5.35 9.23 -12.82
N GLY A 92 6.54 9.40 -13.40
CA GLY A 92 7.29 10.68 -13.38
C GLY A 92 8.15 10.91 -12.13
N ALA A 93 7.97 10.14 -11.06
CA ALA A 93 8.87 10.18 -9.89
C ALA A 93 10.05 9.20 -10.00
N ARG A 94 10.17 8.45 -11.10
CA ARG A 94 11.36 7.65 -11.44
C ARG A 94 12.49 8.57 -11.89
N GLY A 95 13.05 9.32 -10.94
CA GLY A 95 14.17 10.23 -11.13
C GLY A 95 15.47 9.63 -10.62
N ARG A 96 16.42 9.47 -11.55
CA ARG A 96 17.83 9.03 -11.38
C ARG A 96 18.00 7.53 -11.09
N LYS A 97 18.98 6.91 -11.77
CA LYS A 97 19.49 5.57 -11.44
C LYS A 97 19.98 5.63 -9.98
N LYS A 98 19.15 5.17 -9.04
CA LYS A 98 19.54 4.98 -7.65
C LYS A 98 20.30 3.67 -7.57
N SER A 99 21.33 3.60 -6.73
CA SER A 99 21.89 2.30 -6.37
C SER A 99 20.78 1.47 -5.68
N PRO A 100 20.85 0.13 -5.70
CA PRO A 100 19.93 -0.70 -4.92
C PRO A 100 19.89 -0.32 -3.43
N GLU A 101 21.00 0.16 -2.90
CA GLU A 101 21.14 0.63 -1.51
C GLU A 101 20.34 1.92 -1.26
N ASP A 102 20.42 2.89 -2.16
CA ASP A 102 19.66 4.14 -2.07
C ASP A 102 18.15 3.89 -2.17
N GLU A 103 17.74 2.93 -3.01
CA GLU A 103 16.34 2.52 -3.13
C GLU A 103 15.83 1.88 -1.84
N PHE A 104 16.63 0.99 -1.25
CA PHE A 104 16.31 0.35 0.02
C PHE A 104 16.21 1.36 1.17
N LEU A 105 17.16 2.29 1.28
CA LEU A 105 17.14 3.34 2.31
C LEU A 105 15.93 4.26 2.15
N TRP A 106 15.63 4.66 0.91
CA TRP A 106 14.48 5.50 0.61
C TRP A 106 13.16 4.81 0.98
N TRP A 107 12.99 3.55 0.57
CA TRP A 107 11.82 2.76 0.94
C TRP A 107 11.67 2.61 2.45
N ARG A 108 12.76 2.31 3.18
CA ARG A 108 12.73 2.24 4.66
C ARG A 108 12.28 3.56 5.28
N GLY A 109 12.77 4.69 4.78
CA GLY A 109 12.34 6.01 5.23
C GLY A 109 10.84 6.25 5.02
N MET A 110 10.26 5.72 3.94
CA MET A 110 8.82 5.81 3.70
C MET A 110 8.01 4.90 4.62
N VAL A 111 8.49 3.68 4.86
CA VAL A 111 7.85 2.75 5.82
C VAL A 111 7.81 3.36 7.21
N LEU A 112 8.91 3.97 7.66
CA LEU A 112 8.96 4.66 8.96
C LEU A 112 7.96 5.81 9.05
N GLN A 113 7.78 6.60 7.98
CA GLN A 113 6.75 7.64 7.94
C GLN A 113 5.34 7.05 8.05
N VAL A 114 5.08 5.92 7.38
CA VAL A 114 3.80 5.22 7.49
C VAL A 114 3.56 4.74 8.93
N TYR A 115 4.56 4.15 9.59
CA TYR A 115 4.41 3.69 10.98
C TYR A 115 4.24 4.82 11.99
N ALA A 116 4.86 5.98 11.74
CA ALA A 116 4.76 7.13 12.64
C ALA A 116 3.42 7.89 12.52
N TYR A 117 2.65 7.65 11.46
CA TYR A 117 1.42 8.40 11.21
C TYR A 117 0.22 7.83 11.99
N PRO A 118 -0.63 8.68 12.62
CA PRO A 118 -1.78 8.23 13.40
C PRO A 118 -2.98 7.86 12.50
N TRP A 119 -2.90 6.69 11.86
CA TRP A 119 -3.92 6.21 10.92
C TRP A 119 -5.32 6.05 11.54
N ASP A 120 -5.39 5.78 12.83
CA ASP A 120 -6.60 5.63 13.63
C ASP A 120 -7.40 6.95 13.74
N GLN A 121 -6.74 8.10 13.59
CA GLN A 121 -7.37 9.42 13.68
C GLN A 121 -7.89 9.92 12.33
N LEU A 122 -7.54 9.25 11.23
CA LEU A 122 -7.88 9.68 9.87
C LEU A 122 -9.32 9.32 9.50
N LYS A 123 -10.13 10.32 9.16
CA LYS A 123 -11.49 10.14 8.62
C LYS A 123 -11.46 10.30 7.09
N LEU A 124 -11.93 9.27 6.37
CA LEU A 124 -11.95 9.19 4.90
C LEU A 124 -13.36 9.34 4.33
#